data_AF-A0A0N9I5B0-F1
#
_entry.id   AF-A0A0N9I5B0-F1
#
_cell.length_a   1.000
_cell.length_b   1.000
_cell.length_c   1.000
_cell.angle_alpha   90.00
_cell.angle_beta   90.00
_cell.angle_gamma   90.00
#
_symmetry.space_group_name_H-M   'P 1'
#
loop_
_entity.id
_entity.type
_entity.pdbx_description
1 polymer ?
#
loop_
_entity_poly.entity_id
_entity_poly.type
_entity_poly.pdbx_seq_one_letter_code
_entity_poly.pdbx_strand_id
1 'polypeptide(L)'
;MITVRDTLHLTGLSGVTIEDVLIDTGGDGIVIDNCRDVTIARVIVNACDGDGIRVRGSANVSIEDCAIYGYDTGSAVDGTFTCAHPGPRGGIRVLADSRDVTLTSTVIEHSQGLVLDAVDDVVVRGLHMADVCGAPLTLRGRGRRLDIGDIDVCNVLSDVPRAVQPAHVPAERPHQCA
;
A
#
# COMPACT_ATOMS: atom_id res chain seq x y z
N MET A 1 2.72 17.67 5.75
CA MET A 1 2.23 16.69 4.76
C MET A 1 1.06 17.33 4.03
N ILE A 2 1.11 17.38 2.69
CA ILE A 2 0.00 17.92 1.88
C ILE A 2 -1.08 16.83 1.77
N THR A 3 -2.35 17.20 1.92
CA THR A 3 -3.47 16.27 1.75
C THR A 3 -4.05 16.39 0.34
N VAL A 4 -4.16 15.26 -0.35
CA VAL A 4 -4.84 15.10 -1.63
C VAL A 4 -6.07 14.23 -1.41
N ARG A 5 -7.22 14.65 -1.93
CA ARG A 5 -8.52 13.97 -1.74
C ARG A 5 -9.02 13.24 -2.99
N ASP A 6 -8.11 12.92 -3.89
CA ASP A 6 -8.39 12.28 -5.16
C ASP A 6 -7.23 11.34 -5.53
N THR A 7 -7.44 10.53 -6.56
CA THR A 7 -6.46 9.59 -7.09
C THR A 7 -5.29 10.33 -7.73
N LEU A 8 -4.06 9.92 -7.40
CA LEU A 8 -2.87 10.35 -8.12
C LEU A 8 -2.55 9.34 -9.23
N HIS A 9 -2.90 9.67 -10.47
CA HIS A 9 -2.69 8.79 -11.62
C HIS A 9 -1.58 9.32 -12.54
N LEU A 10 -0.52 8.52 -12.68
CA LEU A 10 0.63 8.80 -13.54
C LEU A 10 0.77 7.73 -14.62
N THR A 11 0.80 8.17 -15.88
CA THR A 11 0.92 7.27 -17.04
C THR A 11 2.07 7.66 -17.95
N GLY A 12 2.95 6.72 -18.29
CA GLY A 12 3.97 6.91 -19.33
C GLY A 12 5.11 7.87 -18.96
N LEU A 13 5.33 8.11 -17.66
CA LEU A 13 6.33 9.07 -17.16
C LEU A 13 7.65 8.37 -16.79
N SER A 14 8.73 9.15 -16.74
CA SER A 14 10.05 8.70 -16.30
C SER A 14 10.63 9.68 -15.28
N GLY A 15 11.27 9.18 -14.22
CA GLY A 15 11.97 10.03 -13.23
C GLY A 15 10.99 10.78 -12.32
N VAL A 16 10.04 10.05 -11.74
CA VAL A 16 8.97 10.60 -10.90
C VAL A 16 9.30 10.38 -9.42
N THR A 17 9.09 11.40 -8.59
CA THR A 17 9.11 11.27 -7.13
C THR A 17 7.78 11.76 -6.55
N ILE A 18 7.17 10.93 -5.71
CA ILE A 18 5.99 11.26 -4.91
C ILE A 18 6.39 11.11 -3.45
N GLU A 19 6.35 12.20 -2.68
CA GLU A 19 6.95 12.22 -1.36
C GLU A 19 6.22 13.16 -0.40
N ASP A 20 6.13 12.78 0.88
CA ASP A 20 5.56 13.59 1.97
C ASP A 20 4.11 14.08 1.72
N VAL A 21 3.29 13.18 1.15
CA VAL A 21 1.86 13.40 0.86
C VAL A 21 0.94 12.42 1.59
N LEU A 22 -0.23 12.91 1.97
CA LEU A 22 -1.36 12.12 2.44
C LEU A 22 -2.41 12.08 1.34
N ILE A 23 -2.75 10.90 0.85
CA ILE A 23 -3.86 10.70 -0.08
C ILE A 23 -4.99 10.03 0.71
N ASP A 24 -6.18 10.63 0.70
CA ASP A 24 -7.37 10.08 1.36
C ASP A 24 -8.56 10.14 0.41
N THR A 25 -8.94 8.98 -0.11
CA THR A 25 -9.87 8.85 -1.23
C THR A 25 -10.74 7.61 -1.08
N GLY A 26 -11.92 7.62 -1.72
CA GLY A 26 -12.75 6.42 -1.85
C GLY A 26 -12.26 5.49 -2.95
N GLY A 27 -11.55 6.04 -3.96
CA GLY A 27 -11.03 5.28 -5.10
C GLY A 27 -9.63 4.71 -4.84
N ASP A 28 -8.86 4.60 -5.92
CA ASP A 28 -7.45 4.23 -5.82
C ASP A 28 -6.63 5.40 -5.26
N GLY A 29 -5.58 5.10 -4.51
CA GLY A 29 -4.69 6.13 -3.98
C GLY A 29 -3.70 6.63 -5.02
N ILE A 30 -2.67 5.82 -5.29
CA ILE A 30 -1.64 6.11 -6.29
C ILE A 30 -1.69 5.04 -7.39
N VAL A 31 -1.81 5.47 -8.64
CA VAL A 31 -1.80 4.60 -9.82
C VAL A 31 -0.60 4.94 -10.70
N ILE A 32 0.29 3.98 -10.86
CA ILE A 32 1.50 4.06 -11.69
C ILE A 32 1.35 3.10 -12.87
N ASP A 33 1.10 3.66 -14.05
CA ASP A 33 0.88 2.89 -15.29
C ASP A 33 1.96 3.18 -16.34
N ASN A 34 2.66 2.15 -16.79
CA ASN A 34 3.68 2.27 -17.85
C ASN A 34 4.77 3.33 -17.57
N CYS A 35 5.15 3.50 -16.29
CA CYS A 35 6.17 4.47 -15.88
C CYS A 35 7.54 3.79 -15.64
N ARG A 36 8.60 4.61 -15.55
CA ARG A 36 9.94 4.14 -15.19
C ARG A 36 10.61 5.07 -14.18
N ASP A 37 11.47 4.52 -13.33
CA ASP A 37 12.27 5.30 -12.37
C ASP A 37 11.35 6.13 -11.47
N VAL A 38 10.48 5.43 -10.73
CA VAL A 38 9.47 6.03 -9.85
C VAL A 38 9.88 5.79 -8.40
N THR A 39 9.87 6.84 -7.58
CA THR A 39 10.06 6.74 -6.12
C THR A 39 8.80 7.24 -5.42
N ILE A 40 8.24 6.42 -4.55
CA ILE A 40 7.14 6.76 -3.65
C ILE A 40 7.68 6.64 -2.23
N ALA A 41 7.81 7.75 -1.51
CA ALA A 41 8.47 7.75 -0.21
C ALA A 41 7.69 8.53 0.84
N ARG A 42 7.62 8.02 2.07
CA ARG A 42 6.99 8.73 3.21
C ARG A 42 5.57 9.24 2.92
N VAL A 43 4.80 8.44 2.18
CA VAL A 43 3.41 8.76 1.89
C VAL A 43 2.48 8.01 2.84
N ILE A 44 1.35 8.63 3.12
CA ILE A 44 0.21 7.95 3.73
C ILE A 44 -0.88 7.87 2.68
N VAL A 45 -1.46 6.68 2.47
CA VAL A 45 -2.53 6.49 1.51
C VAL A 45 -3.68 5.76 2.19
N ASN A 46 -4.84 6.40 2.26
CA ASN A 46 -6.10 5.79 2.66
C ASN A 46 -7.00 5.63 1.42
N ALA A 47 -7.29 4.39 1.06
CA ALA A 47 -8.08 4.02 -0.11
C ALA A 47 -9.11 2.94 0.28
N CYS A 48 -10.33 3.37 0.62
CA CYS A 48 -11.38 2.49 1.14
C CYS A 48 -11.82 1.45 0.10
N ASP A 49 -12.26 1.91 -1.08
CA ASP A 49 -12.87 1.05 -2.10
C ASP A 49 -11.92 0.71 -3.27
N GLY A 50 -10.74 1.33 -3.32
CA GLY A 50 -9.71 1.13 -4.33
C GLY A 50 -8.40 0.57 -3.78
N ASP A 51 -7.43 0.37 -4.66
CA ASP A 51 -6.09 -0.05 -4.28
C ASP A 51 -5.32 1.15 -3.70
N GLY A 52 -4.61 0.98 -2.59
CA GLY A 52 -3.80 2.05 -2.02
C GLY A 52 -2.70 2.48 -2.97
N ILE A 53 -1.85 1.54 -3.38
CA ILE A 53 -0.89 1.75 -4.48
C ILE A 53 -1.08 0.66 -5.53
N ARG A 54 -1.27 1.07 -6.78
CA ARG A 54 -1.29 0.17 -7.93
C ARG A 54 -0.14 0.48 -8.88
N VAL A 55 0.61 -0.54 -9.25
CA VAL A 55 1.70 -0.49 -10.23
C VAL A 55 1.42 -1.48 -11.35
N ARG A 56 1.43 -1.03 -12.61
CA ARG A 56 1.25 -1.89 -13.79
C ARG A 56 2.16 -1.45 -14.93
N GLY A 57 2.73 -2.41 -15.67
CA GLY A 57 3.58 -2.14 -16.83
C GLY A 57 4.80 -1.27 -16.56
N SER A 58 5.20 -1.14 -15.29
CA SER A 58 6.18 -0.13 -14.85
C SER A 58 7.48 -0.77 -14.39
N ALA A 59 8.59 -0.06 -14.54
CA ALA A 59 9.93 -0.58 -14.25
C ALA A 59 10.72 0.31 -13.30
N ASN A 60 11.51 -0.28 -12.40
CA ASN A 60 12.32 0.46 -11.43
C ASN A 60 11.46 1.38 -10.55
N VAL A 61 10.60 0.76 -9.74
CA VAL A 61 9.68 1.45 -8.82
C VAL A 61 10.11 1.16 -7.38
N SER A 62 10.40 2.20 -6.60
CA SER A 62 10.65 2.08 -5.17
C SER A 62 9.49 2.64 -4.35
N ILE A 63 9.06 1.91 -3.33
CA ILE A 63 8.03 2.31 -2.37
C ILE A 63 8.64 2.14 -0.98
N GLU A 64 8.86 3.25 -0.27
CA GLU A 64 9.71 3.30 0.91
C GLU A 64 9.05 4.10 2.05
N ASP A 65 9.09 3.59 3.27
CA ASP A 65 8.59 4.29 4.46
C ASP A 65 7.12 4.74 4.35
N CYS A 66 6.29 3.94 3.69
CA CYS A 66 4.90 4.27 3.40
C CYS A 66 3.93 3.62 4.38
N ALA A 67 2.76 4.25 4.57
CA ALA A 67 1.64 3.66 5.32
C ALA A 67 0.38 3.63 4.47
N ILE A 68 -0.15 2.43 4.24
CA ILE A 68 -1.27 2.18 3.33
C ILE A 68 -2.45 1.60 4.08
N TYR A 69 -3.61 2.21 3.92
CA TYR A 69 -4.82 1.96 4.68
C TYR A 69 -6.04 1.76 3.78
N GLY A 70 -7.06 1.08 4.30
CA GLY A 70 -8.39 0.95 3.68
C GLY A 70 -9.54 1.40 4.59
N TYR A 71 -9.32 2.36 5.50
CA TYR A 71 -10.37 2.89 6.36
C TYR A 71 -11.35 3.78 5.59
N ASP A 72 -12.50 4.10 6.21
CA ASP A 72 -13.50 4.97 5.62
C ASP A 72 -12.86 6.29 5.18
N THR A 73 -13.20 6.77 3.98
CA THR A 73 -12.67 8.02 3.42
C THR A 73 -12.84 9.19 4.39
N GLY A 74 -11.76 9.94 4.61
CA GLY A 74 -11.70 11.08 5.55
C GLY A 74 -11.25 10.68 6.97
N SER A 75 -11.43 9.43 7.37
CA SER A 75 -11.15 9.01 8.74
C SER A 75 -9.66 8.96 9.08
N ALA A 76 -8.80 8.70 8.09
CA ALA A 76 -7.35 8.73 8.27
C ALA A 76 -6.84 10.17 8.42
N VAL A 77 -7.37 11.12 7.63
CA VAL A 77 -7.09 12.56 7.78
C VAL A 77 -7.57 13.08 9.14
N ASP A 78 -8.75 12.63 9.59
CA ASP A 78 -9.33 13.05 10.86
C ASP A 78 -8.73 12.31 12.07
N GLY A 79 -7.88 11.31 11.85
CA GLY A 79 -7.25 10.49 12.89
C GLY A 79 -8.22 9.57 13.64
N THR A 80 -9.39 9.30 13.06
CA THR A 80 -10.45 8.49 13.68
C THR A 80 -10.43 7.03 13.24
N PHE A 81 -9.87 6.73 12.06
CA PHE A 81 -9.68 5.37 11.52
C PHE A 81 -10.94 4.49 11.60
N THR A 82 -12.07 5.02 11.13
CA THR A 82 -13.35 4.31 11.19
C THR A 82 -13.43 3.23 10.11
N CYS A 83 -14.10 2.13 10.43
CA CYS A 83 -14.24 0.95 9.57
C CYS A 83 -15.73 0.56 9.41
N ALA A 84 -16.58 1.52 9.07
CA ALA A 84 -17.99 1.26 8.82
C ALA A 84 -18.21 0.46 7.53
N HIS A 85 -17.29 0.56 6.57
CA HIS A 85 -17.37 -0.17 5.31
C HIS A 85 -16.97 -1.66 5.46
N PRO A 86 -17.85 -2.62 5.12
CA PRO A 86 -17.51 -4.03 5.16
C PRO A 86 -16.65 -4.41 3.94
N GLY A 87 -15.38 -4.74 4.18
CA GLY A 87 -14.48 -5.27 3.15
C GLY A 87 -13.59 -4.22 2.51
N PRO A 88 -12.61 -3.68 3.26
CA PRO A 88 -11.68 -2.70 2.73
C PRO A 88 -10.88 -3.27 1.55
N ARG A 89 -10.56 -2.44 0.56
CA ARG A 89 -9.55 -2.78 -0.46
C ARG A 89 -8.16 -2.39 0.01
N GLY A 90 -7.81 -1.11 -0.02
CA GLY A 90 -6.49 -0.59 0.34
C GLY A 90 -5.33 -1.42 -0.25
N GLY A 91 -4.23 -1.49 0.50
CA GLY A 91 -3.11 -2.38 0.19
C GLY A 91 -2.30 -1.98 -1.06
N ILE A 92 -1.41 -2.86 -1.47
CA ILE A 92 -0.51 -2.63 -2.60
C ILE A 92 -0.69 -3.72 -3.64
N ARG A 93 -0.84 -3.34 -4.91
CA ARG A 93 -0.91 -4.26 -6.03
C ARG A 93 0.16 -3.94 -7.07
N VAL A 94 1.02 -4.92 -7.34
CA VAL A 94 1.95 -4.90 -8.45
C VAL A 94 1.46 -5.91 -9.48
N LEU A 95 1.17 -5.43 -10.67
CA LEU A 95 0.45 -6.17 -11.71
C LEU A 95 1.34 -6.39 -12.94
N ALA A 96 0.79 -7.20 -13.86
CA ALA A 96 1.43 -7.67 -15.07
C ALA A 96 2.31 -6.62 -15.79
N ASP A 97 3.39 -7.12 -16.37
CA ASP A 97 4.40 -6.35 -17.12
C ASP A 97 5.20 -5.36 -16.26
N SER A 98 5.07 -5.41 -14.93
CA SER A 98 5.91 -4.63 -14.02
C SER A 98 7.16 -5.41 -13.60
N ARG A 99 8.27 -4.71 -13.44
CA ARG A 99 9.55 -5.31 -13.01
C ARG A 99 10.41 -4.38 -12.16
N ASP A 100 11.36 -4.95 -11.43
CA ASP A 100 12.30 -4.20 -10.58
C ASP A 100 11.53 -3.31 -9.60
N VAL A 101 10.69 -3.92 -8.76
CA VAL A 101 9.88 -3.21 -7.76
C VAL A 101 10.40 -3.50 -6.36
N THR A 102 10.71 -2.46 -5.61
CA THR A 102 11.20 -2.56 -4.23
C THR A 102 10.17 -1.98 -3.26
N LEU A 103 9.84 -2.75 -2.23
CA LEU A 103 9.00 -2.34 -1.11
C LEU A 103 9.82 -2.43 0.18
N THR A 104 10.04 -1.30 0.85
CA THR A 104 10.80 -1.24 2.11
C THR A 104 10.04 -0.50 3.21
N SER A 105 10.17 -0.99 4.45
CA SER A 105 9.70 -0.29 5.66
C SER A 105 8.24 0.19 5.55
N THR A 106 7.36 -0.65 5.03
CA THR A 106 5.98 -0.28 4.68
C THR A 106 4.99 -0.91 5.65
N VAL A 107 3.97 -0.14 6.01
CA VAL A 107 2.84 -0.60 6.82
C VAL A 107 1.61 -0.72 5.93
N ILE A 108 0.91 -1.85 6.02
CA ILE A 108 -0.37 -2.07 5.37
C ILE A 108 -1.40 -2.47 6.43
N GLU A 109 -2.43 -1.65 6.65
CA GLU A 109 -3.43 -1.89 7.71
C GLU A 109 -4.85 -1.80 7.15
N HIS A 110 -5.77 -2.62 7.71
CA HIS A 110 -7.19 -2.64 7.34
C HIS A 110 -7.40 -2.66 5.82
N SER A 111 -6.92 -3.71 5.16
CA SER A 111 -6.88 -3.80 3.69
C SER A 111 -6.88 -5.25 3.20
N GLN A 112 -6.64 -5.48 1.90
CA GLN A 112 -6.43 -6.79 1.28
C GLN A 112 -4.95 -7.22 1.17
N GLY A 113 -4.04 -6.49 1.81
CA GLY A 113 -2.62 -6.84 1.86
C GLY A 113 -1.85 -6.52 0.57
N LEU A 114 -0.85 -7.36 0.26
CA LEU A 114 0.05 -7.23 -0.88
C LEU A 114 -0.30 -8.24 -1.98
N VAL A 115 -0.50 -7.76 -3.20
CA VAL A 115 -0.75 -8.61 -4.37
C VAL A 115 0.34 -8.40 -5.40
N LEU A 116 0.95 -9.50 -5.81
CA LEU A 116 1.93 -9.57 -6.89
C LEU A 116 1.39 -10.52 -7.95
N ASP A 117 1.06 -10.00 -9.14
CA ASP A 117 0.45 -10.77 -10.21
C ASP A 117 1.20 -10.60 -11.54
N ALA A 118 1.86 -11.68 -11.99
CA ALA A 118 2.64 -11.73 -13.21
C ALA A 118 3.77 -10.66 -13.27
N VAL A 119 4.58 -10.59 -12.21
CA VAL A 119 5.63 -9.59 -12.01
C VAL A 119 7.02 -10.22 -11.96
N ASP A 120 8.03 -9.47 -12.39
CA ASP A 120 9.43 -9.87 -12.33
C ASP A 120 10.20 -9.03 -11.30
N ASP A 121 11.16 -9.63 -10.61
CA ASP A 121 12.17 -8.89 -9.83
C ASP A 121 11.61 -7.97 -8.74
N VAL A 122 10.87 -8.58 -7.81
CA VAL A 122 10.30 -7.86 -6.67
C VAL A 122 11.12 -8.13 -5.41
N VAL A 123 11.42 -7.08 -4.67
CA VAL A 123 12.07 -7.15 -3.35
C VAL A 123 11.13 -6.55 -2.30
N VAL A 124 10.87 -7.29 -1.23
CA VAL A 124 10.08 -6.82 -0.09
C VAL A 124 10.90 -6.99 1.19
N ARG A 125 11.03 -5.92 1.98
CA ARG A 125 11.73 -5.89 3.27
C ARG A 125 11.02 -5.01 4.29
N GLY A 126 10.91 -5.47 5.53
CA GLY A 126 10.32 -4.68 6.62
C GLY A 126 8.86 -4.32 6.35
N LEU A 127 8.06 -5.31 5.93
CA LEU A 127 6.63 -5.13 5.68
C LEU A 127 5.85 -5.56 6.91
N HIS A 128 5.13 -4.63 7.53
CA HIS A 128 4.20 -4.94 8.62
C HIS A 128 2.76 -4.87 8.11
N MET A 129 1.99 -5.93 8.34
CA MET A 129 0.59 -6.01 7.95
C MET A 129 -0.31 -6.27 9.15
N ALA A 130 -1.40 -5.51 9.27
CA ALA A 130 -2.37 -5.68 10.34
C ALA A 130 -3.81 -5.61 9.82
N ASP A 131 -4.73 -6.35 10.45
CA ASP A 131 -6.16 -6.34 10.13
C ASP A 131 -6.43 -6.58 8.63
N VAL A 132 -5.74 -7.55 8.05
CA VAL A 132 -5.87 -7.88 6.62
C VAL A 132 -7.09 -8.77 6.40
N CYS A 133 -8.01 -8.31 5.56
CA CYS A 133 -9.16 -9.07 5.10
C CYS A 133 -8.76 -9.97 3.92
N GLY A 134 -8.82 -11.28 4.12
CA GLY A 134 -8.45 -12.27 3.11
C GLY A 134 -6.98 -12.71 3.21
N ALA A 135 -6.27 -12.73 2.07
CA ALA A 135 -4.91 -13.26 1.99
C ALA A 135 -3.86 -12.12 2.10
N PRO A 136 -3.02 -12.06 3.15
CA PRO A 136 -2.05 -10.98 3.35
C PRO A 136 -1.04 -10.81 2.22
N LEU A 137 -0.59 -11.93 1.64
CA LEU A 137 0.27 -11.93 0.47
C LEU A 137 -0.34 -12.85 -0.58
N THR A 138 -0.65 -12.28 -1.74
CA THR A 138 -1.15 -13.02 -2.90
C THR A 138 -0.10 -13.00 -4.00
N LEU A 139 0.35 -14.18 -4.42
CA LEU A 139 1.24 -14.36 -5.57
C LEU A 139 0.50 -15.10 -6.67
N ARG A 140 0.46 -14.53 -7.88
CA ARG A 140 -0.21 -15.10 -9.05
C ARG A 140 0.61 -14.90 -10.32
N GLY A 141 0.32 -15.70 -11.34
CA GLY A 141 0.98 -15.60 -12.63
C GLY A 141 2.42 -16.14 -12.62
N ARG A 142 3.18 -15.76 -13.65
CA ARG A 142 4.60 -16.13 -13.81
C ARG A 142 5.49 -14.94 -13.45
N GLY A 143 6.68 -15.22 -12.93
CA GLY A 143 7.68 -14.21 -12.61
C GLY A 143 9.08 -14.82 -12.52
N ARG A 144 10.10 -13.96 -12.58
CA ARG A 144 11.52 -14.36 -12.58
C ARG A 144 12.08 -14.55 -11.17
N ARG A 145 11.91 -13.54 -10.30
CA ARG A 145 12.44 -13.54 -8.93
C ARG A 145 11.53 -12.74 -8.01
N LEU A 146 11.32 -13.29 -6.83
CA LEU A 146 10.72 -12.63 -5.68
C LEU A 146 11.63 -12.85 -4.49
N ASP A 147 12.04 -11.77 -3.84
CA ASP A 147 12.90 -11.79 -2.68
C ASP A 147 12.18 -11.14 -1.50
N ILE A 148 11.79 -11.94 -0.51
CA ILE A 148 11.00 -11.51 0.64
C ILE A 148 11.79 -11.76 1.93
N GLY A 149 11.83 -10.74 2.79
CA GLY A 149 12.42 -10.82 4.13
C GLY A 149 11.70 -9.87 5.07
N ASP A 150 11.74 -10.17 6.37
CA ASP A 150 11.21 -9.32 7.43
C ASP A 150 9.75 -8.89 7.20
N ILE A 151 8.85 -9.88 7.08
CA ILE A 151 7.40 -9.65 7.05
C ILE A 151 6.80 -10.05 8.39
N ASP A 152 6.05 -9.13 8.99
CA ASP A 152 5.20 -9.39 10.15
C ASP A 152 3.72 -9.23 9.77
N VAL A 153 2.87 -10.15 10.23
CA VAL A 153 1.44 -10.17 9.91
C VAL A 153 0.63 -10.45 11.16
N CYS A 154 -0.17 -9.48 11.56
CA CYS A 154 -1.09 -9.56 12.68
C CYS A 154 -2.55 -9.52 12.21
N ASN A 155 -3.43 -10.22 12.92
CA ASN A 155 -4.89 -10.18 12.73
C ASN A 155 -5.37 -10.40 11.27
N VAL A 156 -5.18 -11.61 10.73
CA VAL A 156 -5.77 -11.98 9.44
C VAL A 156 -7.25 -12.32 9.63
N LEU A 157 -8.12 -11.60 8.91
CA LEU A 157 -9.58 -11.67 9.05
C LEU A 157 -10.17 -12.45 7.87
N SER A 158 -11.06 -13.40 8.16
CA SER A 158 -11.67 -14.23 7.11
C SER A 158 -12.67 -13.45 6.26
N ASP A 159 -13.63 -12.75 6.89
CA ASP A 159 -14.70 -12.02 6.18
C ASP A 159 -15.34 -10.87 7.00
N VAL A 160 -14.94 -10.68 8.27
CA VAL A 160 -15.58 -9.72 9.19
C VAL A 160 -14.51 -8.84 9.83
N PRO A 161 -14.51 -7.52 9.55
CA PRO A 161 -13.70 -6.54 10.28
C PRO A 161 -13.93 -6.62 11.79
N ARG A 162 -12.90 -6.30 12.57
CA ARG A 162 -13.02 -6.22 14.03
C ARG A 162 -14.08 -5.16 14.40
N ALA A 163 -15.09 -5.52 15.21
CA ALA A 163 -16.19 -4.61 15.60
C ALA A 163 -15.75 -3.44 16.51
N VAL A 164 -14.58 -3.56 17.15
CA VAL A 164 -13.98 -2.53 18.03
C VAL A 164 -12.47 -2.62 17.89
N GLN A 165 -11.82 -1.50 17.57
CA GLN A 165 -10.37 -1.38 17.58
C GLN A 165 -9.85 -1.28 19.03
N PRO A 166 -8.77 -1.98 19.41
CA PRO A 166 -7.90 -1.46 20.47
C PRO A 166 -7.36 -0.09 20.04
N ALA A 167 -7.06 0.82 20.97
CA ALA A 167 -6.57 2.16 20.64
C ALA A 167 -5.52 2.10 19.52
N HIS A 168 -5.79 2.75 18.38
CA HIS A 168 -4.84 2.80 17.28
C HIS A 168 -3.57 3.44 17.81
N VAL A 169 -2.54 2.61 18.01
CA VAL A 169 -1.17 3.07 18.22
C VAL A 169 -0.64 3.16 16.80
N PRO A 170 -0.46 4.38 16.25
CA PRO A 170 0.13 4.51 14.92
C PRO A 170 1.42 3.69 14.92
N ALA A 171 1.60 2.84 13.92
CA ALA A 171 2.86 2.12 13.78
C ALA A 171 4.00 3.15 13.88
N GLU A 172 4.82 3.03 14.94
CA GLU A 172 5.97 3.91 15.09
C GLU A 172 6.77 3.78 13.81
N ARG A 173 6.95 4.90 13.10
CA ARG A 173 7.78 4.95 11.90
C ARG A 173 9.14 4.39 12.29
N PRO A 174 9.60 3.27 11.71
CA PRO A 174 10.95 2.81 11.96
C PRO A 174 11.88 3.97 11.56
N HIS A 175 12.68 4.46 12.51
CA HIS A 175 13.71 5.48 12.30
C HIS A 175 13.34 6.98 12.37
N GLN A 176 12.37 7.38 13.20
CA GLN A 176 12.48 8.72 13.82
C GLN A 176 13.43 8.68 15.03
N CYS A 177 14.72 8.53 14.79
CA CYS A 177 15.71 9.02 15.74
C CYS A 177 15.81 10.55 15.57
N ALA A 178 15.61 11.28 16.66
CA ALA A 178 15.87 12.71 16.76
C ALA A 178 17.36 13.03 16.57
#